data_AF-W8VSD0-F1
#
_entry.id   AF-W8VSD0-F1
#
_cell.length_a   1.000
_cell.length_b   1.000
_cell.length_c   1.000
_cell.angle_alpha   90.00
_cell.angle_beta   90.00
_cell.angle_gamma   90.00
#
_symmetry.space_group_name_H-M   'P 1'
#
loop_
_entity.id
_entity.type
_entity.pdbx_description
1 polymer ?
#
loop_
_entity_poly.entity_id
_entity_poly.type
_entity_poly.pdbx_seq_one_letter_code
_entity_poly.pdbx_strand_id
1 'polypeptide(L)' 'MVERLVEHYGWHDLGGKIRINAFNTNPTIKSSLKFLRRTPWAREKVEQLYLETFHRST' A
#
# COMPACT_ATOMS: atom_id res chain seq x y z
N MET A 1 7.60 -3.68 -2.21
CA MET A 1 6.15 -3.81 -2.43
C MET A 1 5.44 -2.46 -2.37
N VAL A 2 5.36 -1.82 -1.20
CA VAL A 2 4.72 -0.48 -1.06
C VAL A 2 5.36 0.51 -2.03
N GLU A 3 6.69 0.51 -2.15
CA GLU A 3 7.43 1.36 -3.10
C GLU A 3 6.95 1.20 -4.55
N ARG A 4 6.76 -0.04 -5.00
CA ARG A 4 6.29 -0.34 -6.37
C ARG A 4 4.85 0.10 -6.59
N LEU A 5 3.97 -0.09 -5.59
CA LEU A 5 2.59 0.38 -5.65
C LEU A 5 2.52 1.91 -5.67
N VAL A 6 3.36 2.58 -4.89
CA VAL A 6 3.45 4.04 -4.87
C VAL A 6 4.03 4.57 -6.18
N GLU A 7 5.00 3.89 -6.78
CA GLU A 7 5.55 4.25 -8.09
C GLU A 7 4.51 4.08 -9.22
N HIS A 8 3.65 3.06 -9.12
CA HIS A 8 2.61 2.79 -10.13
C HIS A 8 1.36 3.68 -9.99
N TYR A 9 0.86 3.85 -8.76
CA TYR A 9 -0.41 4.57 -8.48
C TYR A 9 -0.22 5.97 -7.89
N GLY A 10 0.89 6.23 -7.23
CA GLY A 10 1.06 7.40 -6.36
C GLY A 10 0.32 7.25 -5.03
N TRP A 11 0.66 8.11 -4.06
CA TRP A 11 0.09 8.05 -2.71
C TRP A 11 -1.40 8.36 -2.66
N HIS A 12 -1.87 9.28 -3.50
CA HIS A 12 -3.27 9.71 -3.52
C HIS A 12 -4.20 8.55 -3.91
N ASP A 13 -3.89 7.88 -5.01
CA ASP A 13 -4.69 6.76 -5.51
C ASP A 13 -4.57 5.52 -4.60
N LEU A 14 -3.37 5.27 -4.07
CA LEU A 14 -3.14 4.21 -3.09
C LEU A 14 -3.93 4.43 -1.79
N GLY A 15 -4.04 5.67 -1.32
CA GLY A 15 -4.87 6.05 -0.16
C GLY A 15 -6.37 5.93 -0.43
N GLY A 16 -6.79 6.10 -1.68
CA GLY A 16 -8.17 5.84 -2.14
C GLY A 16 -8.50 4.35 -2.15
N LYS A 17 -7.60 3.51 -2.68
CA LYS A 17 -7.74 2.05 -2.71
C LYS A 17 -7.67 1.43 -1.32
N ILE A 18 -6.73 1.90 -0.50
CA ILE A 18 -6.49 1.42 0.84
C ILE A 18 -6.60 2.61 1.79
N ARG A 19 -7.82 2.82 2.31
CA ARG A 19 -8.12 3.90 3.27
C ARG A 19 -7.46 3.65 4.63
N ILE A 20 -6.17 3.93 4.72
CA ILE A 20 -5.38 3.92 5.95
C ILE A 20 -4.65 5.25 6.13
N ASN A 21 -4.50 5.67 7.39
CA ASN A 21 -3.83 6.93 7.72
C ASN A 21 -2.37 6.95 7.25
N ALA A 22 -1.71 5.80 7.17
CA ALA A 22 -0.33 5.70 6.70
C ALA A 22 -0.14 6.23 5.25
N PHE A 23 -1.18 6.19 4.43
CA PHE A 23 -1.14 6.65 3.03
C PHE A 23 -1.74 8.05 2.85
N ASN A 24 -2.60 8.49 3.77
CA ASN A 24 -3.29 9.79 3.68
C ASN A 24 -2.62 10.89 4.54
N THR A 25 -1.85 10.54 5.57
CA THR A 25 -1.26 11.50 6.50
C THR A 25 0.27 11.40 6.49
N ASN A 26 0.92 12.34 5.81
CA ASN A 26 2.37 12.40 5.60
C ASN A 26 2.98 11.07 5.10
N PRO A 27 2.54 10.60 3.91
CA PRO A 27 2.88 9.28 3.45
C PRO A 27 4.37 9.17 3.11
N THR A 28 5.04 8.25 3.81
CA THR A 28 6.41 7.86 3.51
C THR A 28 6.53 6.35 3.56
N ILE A 29 7.50 5.80 2.83
CA ILE A 29 7.76 4.35 2.82
C ILE A 29 8.06 3.85 4.24
N LYS A 30 8.93 4.55 4.99
CA LYS A 30 9.30 4.17 6.36
C LYS A 30 8.12 4.18 7.32
N SER A 31 7.29 5.24 7.30
CA SER A 31 6.09 5.33 8.15
C SER A 31 5.07 4.25 7.80
N SER A 32 4.86 4.03 6.49
CA SER A 32 3.97 2.98 5.98
C SER A 32 4.40 1.59 6.44
N LEU A 33 5.68 1.23 6.27
CA LEU A 33 6.19 -0.07 6.71
C LEU A 33 6.08 -0.26 8.23
N LYS A 34 6.33 0.81 9.02
CA LYS A 34 6.15 0.78 10.48
C LYS A 34 4.68 0.53 10.85
N PHE A 35 3.74 1.16 10.15
CA PHE A 35 2.30 0.96 10.34
C PHE A 35 1.90 -0.49 9.97
N LEU A 36 2.30 -0.97 8.79
CA LEU A 36 1.99 -2.33 8.30
C LEU A 36 2.63 -3.45 9.15
N ARG A 37 3.58 -3.14 10.03
CA ARG A 37 4.08 -4.08 11.05
C ARG A 37 3.16 -4.23 12.25
N ARG A 38 2.44 -3.17 12.61
CA ARG A 38 1.52 -3.15 13.76
C ARG A 38 0.09 -3.49 13.37
N THR A 39 -0.22 -3.49 12.07
CA THR A 39 -1.57 -3.67 11.56
C THR A 39 -1.59 -4.75 10.47
N PRO A 40 -1.69 -6.04 10.85
CA PRO A 40 -1.59 -7.17 9.92
C PRO A 40 -2.63 -7.13 8.78
N TRP A 41 -3.90 -6.84 9.10
CA TRP A 41 -4.97 -6.77 8.09
C TRP A 41 -4.69 -5.73 6.99
N ALA A 42 -3.98 -4.65 7.33
CA ALA A 42 -3.62 -3.63 6.36
C ALA A 42 -2.49 -4.12 5.45
N ARG A 43 -1.54 -4.89 5.98
CA ARG A 43 -0.50 -5.54 5.18
C ARG A 43 -1.11 -6.51 4.18
N GLU A 44 -2.03 -7.36 4.61
CA GLU A 44 -2.71 -8.32 3.72
C GLU A 44 -3.45 -7.62 2.58
N LYS A 45 -4.15 -6.51 2.86
CA LYS A 45 -4.80 -5.70 1.80
C LYS A 45 -3.81 -5.11 0.81
N VAL A 46 -2.68 -4.59 1.30
CA VAL A 46 -1.62 -4.09 0.44
C VAL A 46 -1.12 -5.26 -0.43
N GLU A 47 -0.94 -6.46 0.15
CA GLU A 47 -0.38 -7.66 -0.50
C GLU A 47 -1.26 -8.15 -1.65
N GLN A 48 -2.56 -8.26 -1.38
CA GLN A 48 -3.59 -8.52 -2.38
C GLN A 48 -3.51 -7.53 -3.54
N LEU A 49 -3.48 -6.22 -3.24
CA LEU A 49 -3.42 -5.19 -4.28
C LEU A 49 -2.14 -5.30 -5.14
N TYR A 50 -1.01 -5.65 -4.54
CA TYR A 50 0.24 -5.86 -5.27
C TYR A 50 0.17 -7.07 -6.22
N LEU A 51 -0.42 -8.18 -5.75
CA LEU A 51 -0.64 -9.35 -6.60
C LEU A 51 -1.60 -9.03 -7.74
N GLU A 52 -2.71 -8.33 -7.47
CA GLU A 52 -3.67 -7.91 -8.50
C GLU A 52 -3.04 -6.97 -9.55
N THR A 53 -2.12 -6.10 -9.13
CA THR A 53 -1.50 -5.12 -10.03
C THR A 53 -0.36 -5.72 -10.86
N PHE A 54 0.47 -6.58 -10.27
CA PHE A 54 1.73 -7.04 -10.89
C PHE A 54 1.79 -8.54 -11.20
N HIS A 55 0.91 -9.35 -10.61
CA HIS A 55 0.90 -10.82 -10.75
C HIS A 55 -0.43 -11.35 -11.31
N ARG A 56 -1.18 -10.50 -12.01
CA ARG A 56 -2.37 -10.96 -12.74
C ARG A 56 -1.91 -11.76 -13.95
N SER A 57 -1.72 -13.06 -13.75
CA SER A 57 -1.50 -14.04 -14.81
C SER A 57 -2.69 -13.96 -15.78
N THR A 58 -2.41 -13.48 -16.99
CA THR A 58 -3.27 -13.74 -18.16
C THR A 58 -3.00 -15.15 -18.65
#